data_AF-A0A662Q272-F1
#
_entry.id   AF-A0A662Q272-F1
#
_cell.length_a   1.000
_cell.length_b   1.000
_cell.length_c   1.000
_cell.angle_alpha   90.00
_cell.angle_beta   90.00
_cell.angle_gamma   90.00
#
_symmetry.space_group_name_H-M   'P 1'
#
loop_
_entity.id
_entity.type
_entity.pdbx_description
1 polymer ?
#
loop_
_entity_poly.entity_id
_entity_poly.type
_entity_poly.pdbx_seq_one_letter_code
_entity_poly.pdbx_strand_id
1 'polypeptide(L)' 'MEEFWEGVLWGMGFREEKPRKRCKFCRRLIPADAKYCPYCGKRLK' A
#
# COMPACT_ATOMS: atom_id res chain seq x y z
N MET A 1 3.41 -26.58 22.30
CA MET A 1 2.50 -25.43 22.21
C MET A 1 3.28 -24.25 22.79
N GLU A 2 3.34 -23.11 22.09
CA GLU A 2 3.67 -21.76 22.62
C GLU A 2 5.10 -21.16 22.61
N GLU A 3 6.08 -21.67 21.85
CA GLU A 3 7.42 -21.02 21.78
C GLU A 3 7.84 -20.53 20.39
N PHE A 4 6.92 -20.49 19.43
CA PHE A 4 7.20 -20.02 18.06
C PHE A 4 6.88 -18.52 17.85
N TRP A 5 6.30 -17.85 18.85
CA TRP A 5 5.82 -16.46 18.73
C TRP A 5 6.75 -15.40 19.33
N GLU A 6 7.57 -15.74 20.34
CA GLU A 6 8.38 -14.74 21.06
C GLU A 6 9.59 -14.21 20.24
N GLY A 7 10.05 -14.96 19.23
CA GLY A 7 11.23 -14.58 18.43
C GLY A 7 10.95 -13.66 17.24
N VAL A 8 9.69 -13.58 16.76
CA VAL A 8 9.34 -12.82 15.54
C VAL A 8 8.92 -11.37 15.87
N LEU A 9 8.70 -11.06 17.17
CA LEU A 9 8.10 -9.80 17.62
C LEU A 9 9.08 -8.63 17.82
N TRP A 10 10.40 -8.85 17.86
CA TRP A 10 11.36 -7.81 18.27
C TRP A 10 12.27 -7.23 17.18
N GLY A 11 12.12 -7.64 15.91
CA GLY A 11 13.02 -7.09 14.88
C GLY A 11 12.69 -7.36 13.43
N MET A 12 11.58 -8.04 13.12
CA MET A 12 11.15 -8.18 11.73
C MET A 12 10.23 -7.01 11.39
N GLY A 13 10.85 -5.89 10.98
CA GLY A 13 10.12 -4.76 10.44
C GLY A 13 9.21 -5.23 9.32
N PHE A 14 7.90 -5.28 9.59
CA PHE A 14 6.87 -5.52 8.60
C PHE A 14 7.03 -4.45 7.52
N ARG A 15 7.61 -4.82 6.38
CA ARG A 15 7.77 -3.90 5.27
C ARG A 15 6.40 -3.78 4.60
N GLU A 16 5.64 -2.76 4.99
CA GLU A 16 4.34 -2.46 4.42
C GLU A 16 4.47 -2.22 2.91
N GLU A 17 4.12 -3.22 2.13
CA GLU A 17 4.04 -3.13 0.67
C GLU A 17 2.82 -2.28 0.32
N LYS A 18 3.00 -0.96 0.24
CA LYS A 18 1.91 -0.02 -0.05
C LYS A 18 1.19 -0.44 -1.34
N PRO A 19 -0.10 -0.79 -1.29
CA PRO A 19 -0.82 -1.26 -2.46
C PRO A 19 -0.88 -0.18 -3.53
N ARG A 20 -0.82 -0.60 -4.80
CA ARG A 20 -0.91 0.28 -5.97
C ARG A 20 -2.13 -0.09 -6.80
N LYS A 21 -2.83 0.92 -7.32
CA LYS A 21 -4.00 0.75 -8.20
C LYS A 21 -3.81 1.48 -9.52
N ARG A 22 -4.59 1.14 -10.54
CA ARG A 22 -4.64 1.92 -11.79
C ARG A 22 -5.70 3.01 -11.69
N CYS A 23 -5.34 4.22 -12.12
CA CYS A 23 -6.29 5.32 -12.26
C CYS A 23 -7.34 4.97 -13.31
N LYS A 24 -8.64 5.07 -12.98
CA LYS A 24 -9.74 4.79 -13.92
C LYS A 24 -9.78 5.75 -15.12
N PHE A 25 -9.16 6.93 -15.00
CA PHE A 25 -9.19 7.97 -16.02
C PHE A 25 -7.99 7.93 -16.95
N CYS A 26 -6.77 7.91 -16.39
CA CYS A 26 -5.53 7.95 -17.19
C CYS A 26 -4.81 6.61 -17.28
N ARG A 27 -5.33 5.56 -16.61
CA ARG A 27 -4.78 4.19 -16.57
C ARG A 27 -3.36 4.06 -16.00
N ARG A 28 -2.79 5.14 -15.47
CA ARG A 28 -1.47 5.13 -14.81
C ARG A 28 -1.52 4.45 -13.44
N LEU A 29 -0.41 3.83 -13.07
CA LEU A 29 -0.22 3.23 -11.76
C LEU A 29 -0.05 4.32 -10.70
N ILE A 30 -0.82 4.23 -9.61
CA ILE A 30 -0.86 5.21 -8.54
C ILE A 30 -1.00 4.49 -7.19
N PRO A 31 -0.69 5.15 -6.06
CA PRO A 31 -0.92 4.58 -4.73
C PRO A 31 -2.40 4.26 -4.52
N ALA A 32 -2.71 3.14 -3.87
CA ALA A 32 -4.09 2.77 -3.56
C ALA A 32 -4.77 3.80 -2.63
N ASP A 33 -4.01 4.37 -1.70
CA ASP A 33 -4.42 5.45 -0.79
C ASP A 33 -4.52 6.84 -1.44
N ALA A 34 -4.15 6.98 -2.72
CA ALA A 34 -4.22 8.28 -3.39
C ALA A 34 -5.70 8.71 -3.57
N LYS A 35 -6.05 9.85 -2.95
CA LYS A 35 -7.36 10.52 -3.11
C LYS A 35 -7.50 11.19 -4.49
N TYR A 36 -6.38 11.63 -5.05
CA TYR A 36 -6.28 12.30 -6.35
C TYR A 36 -5.19 11.66 -7.19
N CYS A 37 -5.36 11.65 -8.51
CA CYS A 37 -4.34 11.16 -9.41
C CYS A 37 -3.29 12.26 -9.66
N PRO A 38 -2.00 12.04 -9.33
CA PRO A 38 -0.95 13.05 -9.54
C PRO A 38 -0.68 13.34 -11.02
N TYR A 39 -1.14 12.47 -11.91
CA TYR A 39 -0.90 12.60 -13.35
C TYR A 39 -2.02 13.28 -14.12
N CYS A 40 -3.28 13.13 -13.67
CA CYS A 40 -4.42 13.71 -14.38
C CYS A 40 -5.24 14.70 -13.54
N GLY A 41 -4.91 14.86 -12.25
CA GLY A 41 -5.61 15.77 -11.34
C GLY A 41 -7.02 15.32 -10.94
N LYS A 42 -7.54 14.22 -11.49
CA LYS A 42 -8.89 13.73 -11.17
C LYS A 42 -8.93 13.05 -9.80
N ARG A 43 -10.03 13.27 -9.08
CA ARG A 43 -10.33 12.61 -7.80
C ARG A 43 -10.71 11.14 -8.06
N LEU A 44 -10.14 10.24 -7.27
CA LEU A 44 -10.28 8.78 -7.40
C LEU A 44 -11.21 8.17 -6.35
N LYS A 45 -11.79 9.03 -5.51
CA LYS A 45 -12.76 8.69 -4.48
C LYS A 45 -14.00 8.07 -5.13
#